data_AF-A0A7C6WAI1-F1
#
_entry.id   AF-A0A7C6WAI1-F1
#
_cell.length_a   1.000
_cell.length_b   1.000
_cell.length_c   1.000
_cell.angle_alpha   90.00
_cell.angle_beta   90.00
_cell.angle_gamma   90.00
#
_symmetry.space_group_name_H-M   'P 1'
#
loop_
_entity.id
_entity.type
_entity.pdbx_description
1 polymer ?
#
loop_
_entity_poly.entity_id
_entity_poly.type
_entity_poly.pdbx_seq_one_letter_code
_entity_poly.pdbx_strand_id
1 'polypeptide(L)' 'MKIAVDAMGGDYAPRELVRGAVAALQRREKLEVLLVGRSEELEAELESCEKERAERIRI' A
#
# COMPACT_ATOMS: atom_id res chain seq x y z
N MET A 1 3.47 2.22 -14.51
CA MET A 1 4.55 1.34 -14.01
C MET A 1 4.01 0.63 -12.78
N LYS A 2 4.16 -0.69 -12.71
CA LYS A 2 3.62 -1.51 -11.63
C LYS A 2 4.75 -2.03 -10.75
N ILE A 3 4.60 -1.91 -9.43
CA ILE A 3 5.58 -2.38 -8.45
C ILE A 3 4.87 -3.27 -7.44
N ALA A 4 5.41 -4.47 -7.23
CA ALA A 4 4.99 -5.35 -6.14
C ALA A 4 5.84 -5.05 -4.89
N VAL A 5 5.20 -4.96 -3.73
CA VAL A 5 5.81 -4.65 -2.44
C VAL A 5 5.41 -5.72 -1.44
N ASP A 6 6.37 -6.42 -0.85
CA ASP A 6 6.10 -7.27 0.31
C ASP A 6 5.74 -6.38 1.50
N ALA A 7 4.47 -6.44 1.89
CA ALA A 7 3.92 -5.60 2.93
C ALA A 7 4.00 -6.25 4.31
N MET A 8 4.59 -7.45 4.45
CA MET A 8 4.64 -8.18 5.72
C MET A 8 6.01 -8.15 6.40
N GLY A 9 7.04 -7.68 5.70
CA GLY A 9 8.42 -7.67 6.19
C GLY A 9 8.77 -6.44 7.01
N GLY A 10 9.28 -6.63 8.23
CA GLY A 10 9.86 -5.57 9.06
C GLY A 10 9.09 -5.28 10.34
N ASP A 11 9.72 -4.57 11.27
CA ASP A 11 9.23 -4.39 12.64
C ASP A 11 7.90 -3.62 12.75
N TYR A 12 7.59 -2.81 11.73
CA TYR A 12 6.38 -1.98 11.65
C TYR A 12 5.48 -2.35 10.46
N ALA A 13 5.68 -3.54 9.89
CA ALA A 13 4.78 -4.09 8.88
C ALA A 13 3.45 -4.55 9.54
N PRO A 14 2.32 -4.50 8.84
CA PRO A 14 2.14 -3.97 7.48
C PRO A 14 1.95 -2.44 7.40
N ARG A 15 1.70 -1.80 8.53
CA ARG A 15 1.32 -0.38 8.64
C ARG A 15 2.22 0.59 7.89
N GLU A 16 3.52 0.59 8.15
CA GLU A 16 4.44 1.59 7.57
C GLU A 16 4.68 1.35 6.07
N LEU A 17 4.61 0.09 5.62
CA LEU A 17 4.71 -0.26 4.20
C LEU A 17 3.49 0.22 3.42
N VAL A 18 2.29 0.00 3.95
CA VAL A 18 1.03 0.49 3.35
C VAL A 18 1.06 2.02 3.25
N ARG A 19 1.43 2.71 4.34
CA ARG A 19 1.56 4.18 4.34
C ARG A 19 2.57 4.71 3.33
N GLY A 20 3.74 4.07 3.26
CA GLY A 20 4.77 4.40 2.29
C GLY A 20 4.29 4.22 0.84
N ALA A 21 3.56 3.14 0.57
CA ALA A 21 2.96 2.89 -0.74
C ALA A 21 1.93 3.96 -1.12
N VAL A 22 1.03 4.33 -0.20
CA VAL A 22 0.04 5.41 -0.44
C VAL A 22 0.76 6.75 -0.69
N ALA A 23 1.77 7.09 0.10
CA ALA A 23 2.56 8.31 -0.10
C ALA A 23 3.30 8.32 -1.44
N ALA A 24 3.81 7.17 -1.91
CA ALA A 24 4.44 7.05 -3.22
C ALA A 24 3.45 7.29 -4.37
N LEU A 25 2.22 6.79 -4.22
CA LEU A 25 1.14 7.03 -5.19
C LEU A 25 0.74 8.51 -5.28
N GLN A 26 0.83 9.28 -4.19
CA GLN A 26 0.60 10.73 -4.21
C GLN A 26 1.66 11.48 -5.03
N ARG A 27 2.92 11.03 -4.99
CA ARG A 27 4.03 11.69 -5.71
C ARG A 27 4.15 11.28 -7.17
N ARG A 28 3.62 10.11 -7.56
CA ARG A 28 3.75 9.58 -8.92
C ARG A 28 2.40 9.14 -9.48
N GLU A 29 1.89 9.91 -10.44
CA GLU A 29 0.57 9.67 -11.03
C GLU A 29 0.49 8.40 -11.89
N LYS A 30 1.60 7.98 -12.49
CA LYS A 30 1.68 6.76 -13.33
C LYS A 30 2.14 5.52 -12.56
N LEU A 31 2.27 5.61 -11.23
CA LEU A 31 2.62 4.48 -10.38
C LEU A 31 1.36 3.71 -9.98
N GLU A 32 1.46 2.39 -10.02
CA GLU A 32 0.51 1.43 -9.47
C GLU A 32 1.29 0.52 -8.52
N VAL A 33 0.70 0.22 -7.35
CA VAL A 33 1.33 -0.62 -6.33
C VAL A 33 0.49 -1.87 -6.08
N LEU A 34 1.15 -3.02 -6.03
CA LEU A 34 0.58 -4.28 -5.56
C LEU A 34 1.22 -4.63 -4.22
N LEU A 35 0.44 -4.61 -3.15
CA LEU A 35 0.87 -5.05 -1.83
C LEU A 35 0.75 -6.57 -1.76
N VAL A 36 1.79 -7.26 -1.35
CA VAL A 36 1.81 -8.71 -1.23
C VAL A 36 1.88 -9.05 0.25
N GLY A 37 0.90 -9.82 0.73
CA GLY A 37 0.81 -10.17 2.14
C GLY A 37 -0.54 -10.76 2.54
N ARG A 38 -0.87 -10.66 3.82
CA ARG A 38 -2.16 -11.13 4.36
C ARG A 38 -3.24 -10.11 4.04
N SER A 39 -4.21 -10.49 3.21
CA SER A 39 -5.21 -9.57 2.68
C SER A 39 -6.00 -8.85 3.78
N GLU A 40 -6.45 -9.56 4.81
CA GLU A 40 -7.24 -8.97 5.91
C GLU A 40 -6.50 -7.87 6.67
N GLU A 41 -5.21 -8.08 6.96
CA GLU A 41 -4.38 -7.08 7.66
C GLU A 41 -4.10 -5.87 6.76
N LEU A 42 -3.90 -6.10 5.45
CA LEU A 42 -3.65 -5.04 4.48
C LEU A 42 -4.89 -4.21 4.18
N GLU A 43 -6.07 -4.83 4.09
CA GLU A 43 -7.35 -4.15 3.92
C GLU A 43 -7.65 -3.26 5.14
N ALA A 44 -7.44 -3.76 6.36
CA ALA A 44 -7.63 -2.98 7.58
C ALA A 44 -6.72 -1.75 7.65
N GLU A 45 -5.43 -1.91 7.29
CA GLU A 45 -4.49 -0.78 7.25
C GLU A 45 -4.83 0.21 6.12
N LEU A 46 -5.29 -0.27 4.96
CA LEU A 46 -5.72 0.57 3.85
C LEU A 46 -6.98 1.38 4.19
N GLU A 47 -7.95 0.81 4.89
CA GLU A 47 -9.13 1.53 5.37
C GLU A 47 -8.77 2.65 6.34
N SER A 48 -7.68 2.47 7.11
CA SER A 48 -7.16 3.49 8.02
C SER A 48 -6.41 4.63 7.30
N CYS A 49 -6.06 4.45 6.02
CA CYS A 49 -5.33 5.43 5.21
C CYS A 49 -6.29 6.29 4.37
N GLU A 50 -5.98 7.58 4.20
CA GLU A 50 -6.85 8.51 3.46
C GLU A 50 -6.99 8.15 1.98
N LYS A 51 -8.24 8.26 1.49
CA LYS A 51 -8.76 7.57 0.30
C LYS A 51 -8.43 8.22 -1.04
N GLU A 52 -7.71 9.33 -1.08
CA GLU A 52 -7.64 10.15 -2.31
C GLU A 52 -7.08 9.42 -3.54
N ARG A 53 -6.27 8.37 -3.34
CA ARG A 53 -5.64 7.60 -4.44
C ARG A 53 -5.66 6.07 -4.26
N ALA A 54 -6.60 5.55 -3.45
CA ALA A 54 -6.75 4.11 -3.18
C ALA A 54 -7.07 3.26 -4.43
N GLU A 55 -7.56 3.87 -5.52
CA GLU A 55 -7.88 3.15 -6.76
C GLU A 55 -6.66 2.58 -7.50
N ARG A 56 -5.44 3.03 -7.16
CA ARG A 56 -4.17 2.59 -7.78
C ARG A 56 -3.33 1.67 -6.90
N ILE A 57 -3.92 1.17 -5.80
CA ILE A 57 -3.31 0.14 -4.96
C ILE A 57 -4.15 -1.13 -5.03
N ARG A 58 -3.48 -2.28 -5.09
CA ARG A 58 -4.08 -3.61 -5.08
C ARG A 58 -3.40 -4.45 -4.02
N ILE A 59 -4.09 -5.48 -3.55
CA ILE A 59 -3.60 -6.49 -2.61
C ILE A 59 -3.58 -7.84 -3.35
#